data_AF-A0A132GR36-F1
#
_entry.id   AF-A0A132GR36-F1
#
_cell.length_a   1.000
_cell.length_b   1.000
_cell.length_c   1.000
_cell.angle_alpha   90.00
_cell.angle_beta   90.00
_cell.angle_gamma   90.00
#
_symmetry.space_group_name_H-M   'P 1'
#
loop_
_entity.id
_entity.type
_entity.pdbx_description
1 polymer ?
#
loop_
_entity_poly.entity_id
_entity_poly.type
_entity_poly.pdbx_seq_one_letter_code
_entity_poly.pdbx_strand_id
1 'polypeptide(L)' 'MKFAGTYQIPTYAVPMLENGDITGLTDLDVELINGFIAANFPKGYMADWIGKNDPYFCSCPEFGMATEVIEADFYHA' A
#
# COMPACT_ATOMS: atom_id res chain seq x y z
N MET A 1 6.61 -13.97 -11.14
CA MET A 1 5.74 -12.91 -10.58
C MET A 1 4.74 -12.48 -11.63
N LYS A 2 3.46 -12.40 -11.26
CA LYS A 2 2.35 -12.03 -12.17
C LYS A 2 1.84 -10.65 -11.79
N PHE A 3 1.83 -9.72 -12.74
CA PHE A 3 1.29 -8.38 -12.52
C PHE A 3 -0.17 -8.44 -12.05
N ALA A 4 -0.47 -7.74 -10.94
CA ALA A 4 -1.78 -7.69 -10.32
C ALA A 4 -2.49 -6.37 -10.64
N GLY A 5 -1.76 -5.26 -10.67
CA GLY A 5 -2.30 -3.93 -10.96
C GLY A 5 -1.40 -2.82 -10.43
N THR A 6 -1.77 -1.59 -10.80
CA THR A 6 -1.19 -0.36 -10.23
C THR A 6 -2.16 0.19 -9.20
N TYR A 7 -1.65 0.50 -8.02
CA TYR A 7 -2.45 0.84 -6.83
C TYR A 7 -2.04 2.20 -6.26
N GLN A 8 -3.00 2.93 -5.72
CA GLN A 8 -2.78 4.22 -5.05
C GLN A 8 -2.63 4.02 -3.54
N ILE A 9 -1.39 3.83 -3.11
CA ILE A 9 -1.07 3.43 -1.74
C ILE A 9 -0.85 4.66 -0.86
N PRO A 10 -1.56 4.80 0.28
CA PRO A 10 -1.28 5.85 1.26
C PRO A 10 0.20 5.89 1.68
N THR A 11 0.81 7.07 1.69
CA THR A 11 2.25 7.21 1.97
C THR A 11 2.63 6.73 3.36
N TYR A 12 1.73 6.84 4.34
CA TYR A 12 1.94 6.31 5.68
C TYR A 12 2.09 4.78 5.73
N ALA A 13 1.52 4.04 4.77
CA ALA A 13 1.54 2.58 4.75
C ALA A 13 2.82 1.98 4.16
N VAL A 14 3.61 2.78 3.45
CA VAL A 14 4.81 2.32 2.71
C VAL A 14 5.85 1.66 3.63
N PRO A 15 6.20 2.21 4.82
CA PRO A 15 7.17 1.57 5.71
C PRO A 15 6.75 0.17 6.15
N MET A 16 5.45 -0.04 6.41
CA MET A 16 4.92 -1.35 6.78
C MET A 16 4.94 -2.31 5.58
N LEU A 17 4.55 -1.85 4.39
CA LEU A 17 4.50 -2.69 3.19
C LEU A 17 5.87 -3.12 2.69
N GLU A 18 6.90 -2.27 2.85
CA GLU A 18 8.26 -2.52 2.38
C GLU A 18 9.12 -3.25 3.43
N ASN A 19 9.02 -2.84 4.70
CA ASN A 19 9.95 -3.28 5.76
C ASN A 19 9.26 -3.94 6.95
N GLY A 20 7.93 -4.04 6.96
CA GLY A 20 7.18 -4.48 8.15
C GLY A 20 7.23 -3.49 9.32
N ASP A 21 7.65 -2.24 9.07
CA ASP A 21 7.75 -1.21 10.11
C ASP A 21 6.39 -0.56 10.37
N ILE A 22 5.86 -0.78 11.58
CA ILE A 22 4.57 -0.24 12.03
C ILE A 22 4.71 1.06 12.83
N THR A 23 5.92 1.62 12.94
CA THR A 23 6.17 2.82 13.74
C THR A 23 5.35 4.00 13.23
N GLY A 24 4.56 4.62 14.11
CA GLY A 24 3.71 5.76 13.77
C GLY A 24 2.34 5.40 13.17
N LEU A 25 2.06 4.10 12.98
CA LEU A 25 0.74 3.62 12.58
C LEU A 25 -0.17 3.42 13.78
N THR A 26 -1.45 3.71 13.61
CA THR A 26 -2.49 3.31 14.56
C THR A 26 -2.90 1.87 14.34
N ASP A 27 -3.58 1.26 15.32
CA ASP A 27 -4.14 -0.10 15.18
C ASP A 27 -5.08 -0.20 13.96
N LEU A 28 -5.84 0.86 13.68
CA LEU A 28 -6.73 0.93 12.52
C LEU A 28 -5.95 0.93 11.20
N ASP A 29 -4.84 1.67 11.13
CA ASP A 29 -3.99 1.68 9.92
C ASP A 29 -3.43 0.28 9.65
N VAL A 30 -2.95 -0.39 10.69
CA VAL A 30 -2.43 -1.76 10.60
C VAL A 30 -3.53 -2.74 10.16
N GLU A 31 -4.75 -2.61 10.69
CA GLU A 31 -5.89 -3.43 10.28
C GLU A 31 -6.24 -3.23 8.81
N LEU A 32 -6.29 -1.98 8.34
CA LEU A 32 -6.60 -1.64 6.95
C LEU A 32 -5.54 -2.17 5.98
N ILE A 33 -4.26 -2.00 6.29
CA ILE A 33 -3.15 -2.49 5.46
C ILE A 33 -3.18 -4.02 5.39
N ASN A 34 -3.35 -4.69 6.54
CA ASN A 34 -3.46 -6.15 6.57
C ASN A 34 -4.69 -6.65 5.81
N GLY A 35 -5.83 -5.94 5.91
CA GLY A 35 -7.05 -6.26 5.16
C GLY A 35 -6.83 -6.19 3.64
N PHE A 36 -6.14 -5.15 3.16
CA PHE A 36 -5.75 -5.01 1.76
C PHE A 36 -4.86 -6.18 1.29
N ILE A 37 -3.83 -6.53 2.06
CA ILE A 37 -2.93 -7.66 1.74
C ILE A 37 -3.68 -8.98 1.74
N ALA A 38 -4.49 -9.26 2.76
CA ALA A 38 -5.21 -10.52 2.88
C ALA A 38 -6.24 -10.73 1.75
N ALA A 39 -6.91 -9.65 1.32
CA ALA A 39 -7.90 -9.72 0.26
C ALA A 39 -7.28 -9.92 -1.13
N ASN A 40 -6.16 -9.25 -1.41
CA ASN A 40 -5.58 -9.19 -2.77
C ASN A 40 -4.36 -10.10 -2.95
N PHE A 41 -3.60 -10.33 -1.89
CA PHE A 41 -2.28 -10.98 -1.93
C PHE A 41 -2.10 -12.06 -0.84
N PRO A 42 -3.01 -13.05 -0.71
CA PRO A 42 -2.96 -14.07 0.35
C PRO A 42 -1.75 -15.01 0.29
N LYS A 43 -0.98 -14.98 -0.81
CA LYS A 43 0.26 -15.74 -1.01
C LYS A 43 1.51 -14.87 -0.99
N GLY A 44 1.39 -13.61 -0.60
CA GLY A 44 2.44 -12.60 -0.66
C GLY A 44 2.39 -11.78 -1.96
N TYR A 45 3.18 -10.71 -1.96
CA TYR A 45 3.30 -9.76 -3.05
C TYR A 45 4.74 -9.27 -3.22
N MET A 46 5.00 -8.65 -4.38
CA MET A 46 6.10 -7.72 -4.58
C MET A 46 5.48 -6.38 -5.01
N ALA A 47 6.03 -5.26 -4.53
CA ALA A 47 5.61 -3.92 -4.92
C ALA A 47 6.78 -3.19 -5.60
N ASP A 48 6.49 -2.46 -6.68
CA ASP A 48 7.41 -1.54 -7.34
C ASP A 48 6.86 -0.11 -7.26
N TRP A 49 7.55 0.75 -6.51
CA TRP A 49 7.07 2.10 -6.15
C TRP A 49 7.38 3.13 -7.24
N ILE A 50 6.55 3.12 -8.30
CA ILE A 50 6.71 3.98 -9.48
C ILE A 50 6.55 5.48 -9.16
N GLY A 51 5.70 5.85 -8.20
CA GLY A 51 5.38 7.23 -7.85
C GLY A 51 6.19 7.81 -6.68
N LYS A 52 7.23 7.13 -6.19
CA LYS A 52 7.86 7.45 -4.89
C LYS A 52 8.41 8.87 -4.75
N ASN A 53 8.75 9.53 -5.85
CA ASN A 53 9.32 10.89 -5.86
C ASN A 53 8.28 11.98 -6.14
N ASP A 54 7.04 11.61 -6.42
CA ASP A 54 5.95 12.53 -6.79
C ASP A 54 4.64 12.10 -6.12
N PRO A 55 4.58 12.13 -4.77
CA PRO A 55 3.35 11.82 -4.05
C PRO A 55 2.26 12.86 -4.35
N TYR A 56 1.00 12.43 -4.37
CA TYR A 56 -0.13 13.31 -4.65
C TYR A 56 -1.33 13.00 -3.76
N PHE A 57 -2.22 13.98 -3.60
CA PHE A 57 -3.45 13.79 -2.82
C PHE A 57 -4.48 12.95 -3.60
N CYS A 58 -5.01 11.89 -3.00
CA CYS A 58 -6.10 11.09 -3.53
C CYS A 58 -7.31 11.13 -2.59
N SER A 59 -8.50 11.39 -3.14
CA SER A 59 -9.76 11.39 -2.39
C SER A 59 -10.27 9.99 -2.04
N CYS A 60 -9.85 8.97 -2.79
CA CYS A 60 -10.31 7.59 -2.66
C CYS A 60 -9.12 6.61 -2.82
N PRO A 61 -8.19 6.55 -1.85
CA PRO A 61 -7.09 5.57 -1.89
C PRO A 61 -7.60 4.14 -1.77
N GLU A 62 -6.72 3.15 -1.98
CA GLU A 62 -7.07 1.73 -1.89
C GLU A 62 -7.60 1.30 -0.53
N PHE A 63 -7.23 2.02 0.53
CA PHE A 63 -7.72 1.82 1.87
C PHE A 63 -7.56 3.11 2.70
N GLY A 64 -8.34 3.20 3.78
CA GLY A 64 -8.32 4.36 4.67
C GLY A 64 -9.11 5.55 4.14
N MET A 65 -8.74 6.74 4.61
CA MET A 65 -9.38 8.01 4.26
C MET A 65 -8.56 8.76 3.18
N ALA A 66 -9.17 9.77 2.58
CA ALA A 66 -8.50 10.67 1.64
C ALA A 66 -7.18 11.21 2.21
N THR A 67 -6.09 11.02 1.48
CA THR A 67 -4.73 11.28 1.96
C THR A 67 -3.74 11.40 0.79
N GLU A 68 -2.49 11.72 1.10
CA GLU A 68 -1.38 11.61 0.17
C GLU A 68 -1.06 10.13 -0.14
N VAL A 69 -0.90 9.82 -1.43
CA VAL A 69 -0.60 8.48 -1.95
C VAL A 69 0.63 8.51 -2.86
N ILE A 70 1.21 7.33 -3.06
CA ILE A 70 2.13 7.04 -4.17
C ILE A 70 1.58 5.87 -4.98
N GLU A 71 1.86 5.89 -6.28
CA GLU A 71 1.53 4.77 -7.15
C GLU A 71 2.56 3.64 -7.02
N ALA A 72 2.07 2.41 -7.02
CA ALA A 72 2.90 1.23 -7.01
C ALA A 72 2.30 0.09 -7.83
N ASP A 73 3.16 -0.59 -8.57
CA ASP A 73 2.82 -1.80 -9.31
C ASP A 73 2.98 -3.01 -8.40
N PHE A 74 1.88 -3.73 -8.17
CA PHE A 74 1.89 -4.95 -7.36
C PHE A 74 1.93 -6.19 -8.25
N TYR A 75 2.63 -7.20 -7.76
CA TYR A 75 2.76 -8.51 -8.39
C TYR A 75 2.44 -9.61 -7.37
N HIS A 76 1.76 -10.67 -7.80
CA HIS A 76 1.66 -11.88 -7.00
C HIS A 76 3.02 -12.58 -6.95
N ALA A 77 3.42 -12.95 -5.72
CA ALA A 77 4.62 -13.75 -5.43
C ALA A 77 4.58 -15.12 -6.13
#